data_AF-A0AAP5FAM7-F1
#
_entry.id   AF-A0AAP5FAM7-F1
#
_cell.length_a   1.000
_cell.length_b   1.000
_cell.length_c   1.000
_cell.angle_alpha   90.00
_cell.angle_beta   90.00
_cell.angle_gamma   90.00
#
_symmetry.space_group_name_H-M   'P 1'
#
loop_
_entity.id
_entity.type
_entity.pdbx_description
1 polymer ?
#
loop_
_entity_poly.entity_id
_entity_poly.type
_entity_poly.pdbx_seq_one_letter_code
_entity_poly.pdbx_strand_id
1 'polypeptide(L)'
;MWAQCNCCRLRIHPGTSSRFQRFDRRLSADRQWWLRLPQEDMCQVFGLPAARKYDSDGGPGIVAIMDLLRQPEHPKDRAIFFKTQFLLWMLAATDGHAKNFSVHLEAGGRFRLTPVYDVLSVYPILGRGPNQLDPRNAQLAMAVQGKNRRRKLHLVRRRHWNETARACGVADGAEPWIEALIAAVEPAIEHVTHQLPSNFPASVSEPIFNGLRAAAARLSSMASDA
;
A
#
# COMPACT_ATOMS: atom_id res chain seq x y z
N MET A 1 -2.84 12.59 -13.44
CA MET A 1 -1.38 12.85 -13.41
C MET A 1 -0.82 12.22 -12.15
N TRP A 2 -0.58 10.90 -12.17
CA TRP A 2 0.14 10.24 -11.08
C TRP A 2 1.55 10.79 -11.08
N ALA A 3 1.96 11.39 -9.97
CA ALA A 3 3.35 11.75 -9.77
C ALA A 3 4.17 10.49 -10.02
N GLN A 4 5.07 10.57 -11.00
CA GLN A 4 6.14 9.61 -11.20
C GLN A 4 6.73 9.29 -9.83
N CYS A 5 6.42 8.11 -9.31
CA CYS A 5 7.19 7.56 -8.21
C CYS A 5 8.54 7.15 -8.83
N ASN A 6 9.42 8.14 -9.03
CA ASN A 6 10.80 7.95 -9.48
C ASN A 6 11.64 7.13 -8.47
N CYS A 7 11.02 6.56 -7.44
CA CYS A 7 11.69 5.86 -6.35
C CYS A 7 11.97 4.37 -6.65
N CYS A 8 11.35 3.79 -7.68
CA CYS A 8 11.61 2.41 -8.10
C CYS A 8 12.08 2.35 -9.55
N ARG A 9 13.35 2.71 -9.82
CA ARG A 9 14.07 2.14 -10.97
C ARG A 9 14.52 0.73 -10.60
N LEU A 10 13.64 -0.25 -10.82
CA LEU A 10 14.01 -1.66 -10.68
C LEU A 10 14.97 -2.01 -11.83
N ARG A 11 16.27 -2.16 -11.54
CA ARG A 11 17.23 -2.74 -12.48
C ARG A 11 17.41 -4.22 -12.16
N ILE A 12 16.71 -5.08 -12.91
CA ILE A 12 16.86 -6.53 -12.87
C ILE A 12 18.17 -6.87 -13.60
N HIS A 13 19.15 -7.43 -12.90
CA HIS A 13 20.40 -7.95 -13.47
C HIS A 13 20.33 -9.49 -13.60
N PRO A 14 21.16 -10.11 -14.46
CA PRO A 14 21.32 -11.57 -14.44
C PRO A 14 21.92 -11.95 -13.08
N GLY A 15 21.13 -12.63 -12.24
CA GLY A 15 21.35 -12.81 -10.81
C GLY A 15 20.19 -12.21 -10.01
N THR A 16 19.31 -13.07 -9.48
CA THR A 16 18.02 -12.80 -8.83
C THR A 16 18.14 -11.98 -7.53
N SER A 17 18.61 -10.75 -7.63
CA SER A 17 18.62 -9.78 -6.53
C SER A 17 17.89 -8.51 -6.94
N SER A 18 16.88 -8.17 -6.15
CA SER A 18 16.17 -6.89 -6.27
C SER A 18 17.04 -5.81 -5.63
N ARG A 19 17.34 -4.74 -6.38
CA ARG A 19 17.99 -3.53 -5.85
C ARG A 19 16.99 -2.41 -5.79
N PHE A 20 16.94 -1.77 -4.63
CA PHE A 20 16.08 -0.63 -4.36
C PHE A 20 16.93 0.58 -4.05
N GLN A 21 16.51 1.74 -4.56
CA GLN A 21 17.10 3.00 -4.15
C GLN A 21 16.59 3.34 -2.76
N ARG A 22 17.50 3.55 -1.81
CA ARG A 22 17.15 4.01 -0.46
C ARG A 22 16.60 5.43 -0.51
N PHE A 23 15.40 5.63 0.02
CA PHE A 23 14.76 6.95 0.12
C PHE A 23 15.12 7.70 1.40
N ASP A 24 15.79 7.05 2.36
CA ASP A 24 16.39 7.69 3.54
C ASP A 24 17.83 8.20 3.27
N ARG A 25 18.22 8.26 2.00
CA ARG A 25 19.52 8.75 1.53
C ARG A 25 19.32 9.76 0.42
N ARG A 26 20.04 10.88 0.49
CA ARG A 26 20.07 11.90 -0.55
C ARG A 26 21.49 12.36 -0.77
N LEU A 27 21.89 12.50 -2.03
CA LEU A 27 23.19 13.04 -2.35
C LEU A 27 23.22 14.55 -2.04
N SER A 28 24.32 15.04 -1.48
CA SER A 28 24.52 16.48 -1.26
C SER A 28 24.41 17.26 -2.57
N ALA A 29 24.16 18.57 -2.47
CA ALA A 29 23.97 19.42 -3.65
C ALA A 29 25.17 19.40 -4.60
N ASP A 30 26.38 19.36 -4.05
CA ASP A 30 27.67 19.26 -4.73
C ASP A 30 28.06 17.81 -5.14
N ARG A 31 27.20 16.84 -4.83
CA ARG A 31 27.36 15.42 -5.14
C ARG A 31 28.54 14.72 -4.45
N GLN A 32 29.14 15.32 -3.44
CA GLN A 32 30.35 14.81 -2.78
C GLN A 32 30.08 13.79 -1.67
N TRP A 33 28.92 13.83 -1.02
CA TRP A 33 28.60 12.89 0.05
C TRP A 33 27.11 12.55 0.15
N TRP A 34 26.84 11.44 0.84
CA TRP A 34 25.49 10.97 1.12
C TRP A 34 24.97 11.51 2.45
N LEU A 35 23.88 12.26 2.38
CA LEU A 35 23.11 12.69 3.55
C LEU A 35 22.18 11.56 3.98
N ARG A 36 22.04 11.38 5.30
CA ARG A 36 20.99 10.54 5.90
C ARG A 36 19.78 11.42 6.18
N LEU A 37 18.60 10.96 5.76
CA LEU A 37 17.34 11.60 6.08
C LEU A 37 16.73 10.86 7.27
N PRO A 38 16.47 11.52 8.41
CA PRO A 38 15.82 10.90 9.55
C PRO A 38 14.45 10.32 9.18
N GLN A 39 14.17 9.12 9.67
CA GLN A 39 12.95 8.38 9.37
C GLN A 39 12.56 7.51 10.56
N GLU A 40 11.26 7.39 10.78
CA GLU A 40 10.68 6.46 11.75
C GLU A 40 9.54 5.67 11.10
N ASP A 41 9.42 4.38 11.45
CA ASP A 41 8.25 3.56 11.09
C ASP A 41 7.06 3.77 12.04
N MET A 42 5.86 3.35 11.65
CA MET A 42 4.67 3.59 12.48
C MET A 42 4.67 2.82 13.80
N CYS A 43 5.54 1.83 14.03
CA CYS A 43 5.69 1.31 15.40
C CYS A 43 6.45 2.32 16.25
N GLN A 44 7.54 2.87 15.73
CA GLN A 44 8.35 3.86 16.44
C GLN A 44 7.57 5.14 16.72
N VAL A 45 6.86 5.68 15.72
CA VAL A 45 6.06 6.91 15.87
C VAL A 45 5.00 6.77 16.97
N PHE A 46 4.42 5.57 17.13
CA PHE A 46 3.42 5.29 18.15
C PHE A 46 4.03 4.75 19.47
N GLY A 47 5.37 4.67 19.60
CA GLY A 47 6.04 4.17 20.80
C GLY A 47 5.81 2.67 21.07
N LEU A 48 5.63 1.87 20.02
CA LEU A 48 5.27 0.45 20.10
C LEU A 48 6.47 -0.46 19.77
N PRO A 49 6.59 -1.62 20.45
CA PRO A 49 7.58 -2.63 20.09
C PRO A 49 7.25 -3.27 18.73
N ALA A 50 8.26 -3.75 18.02
CA ALA A 50 8.10 -4.38 16.71
C ALA A 50 7.14 -5.59 16.69
N ALA A 51 6.96 -6.27 17.84
CA ALA A 51 6.00 -7.37 17.98
C ALA A 51 4.54 -6.91 17.78
N ARG A 52 4.23 -5.62 18.00
CA ARG A 52 2.90 -5.04 17.77
C ARG A 52 2.79 -4.36 16.40
N LYS A 53 3.47 -4.88 15.38
CA LYS A 53 3.40 -4.34 14.02
C LYS A 53 2.04 -4.57 13.35
N TYR A 54 1.34 -5.64 13.71
CA TYR A 54 0.02 -5.95 13.17
C TYR A 54 -1.10 -5.31 13.98
N ASP A 55 -2.13 -4.83 13.27
CA ASP A 55 -3.36 -4.29 13.88
C ASP A 55 -4.11 -5.34 14.72
N SER A 56 -4.03 -6.63 14.34
CA SER A 56 -4.60 -7.72 15.16
C SER A 56 -3.95 -7.86 16.53
N ASP A 57 -2.70 -7.41 16.66
CA ASP A 57 -1.86 -7.61 17.85
C ASP A 57 -1.74 -6.31 18.66
N GLY A 58 -2.66 -5.36 18.44
CA GLY A 58 -2.70 -4.06 19.11
C GLY A 58 -1.78 -3.00 18.48
N GLY A 59 -1.31 -3.22 17.25
CA GLY A 59 -0.63 -2.21 16.44
C GLY A 59 -1.56 -1.14 15.88
N PRO A 60 -1.02 -0.05 15.30
CA PRO A 60 -1.83 1.02 14.75
C PRO A 60 -2.48 0.57 13.44
N GLY A 61 -3.80 0.71 13.37
CA GLY A 61 -4.59 0.47 12.15
C GLY A 61 -4.78 1.72 11.29
N ILE A 62 -5.58 1.60 10.23
CA ILE A 62 -5.80 2.65 9.23
C ILE A 62 -6.22 3.98 9.87
N VAL A 63 -7.18 3.95 10.80
CA VAL A 63 -7.75 5.17 11.42
C VAL A 63 -6.68 5.93 12.21
N ALA A 64 -5.92 5.23 13.07
CA ALA A 64 -4.88 5.85 13.89
C ALA A 64 -3.81 6.53 13.03
N ILE A 65 -3.37 5.86 11.94
CA ILE A 65 -2.37 6.42 11.03
C ILE A 65 -2.97 7.58 10.22
N MET A 66 -4.23 7.50 9.78
CA MET A 66 -4.91 8.60 9.10
C MET A 66 -5.08 9.85 9.97
N ASP A 67 -5.27 9.67 11.28
CA ASP A 67 -5.34 10.77 12.24
C ASP A 67 -3.96 11.38 12.48
N LEU A 68 -2.90 10.58 12.61
CA LEU A 68 -1.51 11.06 12.68
C LEU A 68 -1.14 11.89 11.44
N LEU A 69 -1.55 11.44 10.26
CA LEU A 69 -1.27 12.11 8.98
C LEU A 69 -2.18 13.33 8.73
N ARG A 70 -3.03 13.73 9.68
CA ARG A 70 -3.88 14.92 9.59
C ARG A 70 -3.06 16.19 9.84
N GLN A 71 -2.13 16.46 8.94
CA GLN A 71 -1.25 17.63 8.98
C GLN A 71 -1.56 18.62 7.86
N PRO A 72 -1.66 19.93 8.17
CA PRO A 72 -1.83 20.98 7.17
C PRO A 72 -0.69 21.07 6.15
N GLU A 73 0.53 20.72 6.53
CA GLU A 73 1.74 20.90 5.72
C GLU A 73 1.85 19.88 4.59
N HIS A 74 1.31 18.67 4.80
CA HIS A 74 1.38 17.56 3.84
C HIS A 74 -0.01 16.95 3.60
N PRO A 75 -1.00 17.71 3.09
CA PRO A 75 -2.39 17.28 2.99
C PRO A 75 -2.59 16.08 2.06
N LYS A 76 -1.61 15.77 1.21
CA LYS A 76 -1.63 14.64 0.27
C LYS A 76 -1.35 13.30 0.96
N ASP A 77 -0.70 13.29 2.11
CA ASP A 77 -0.23 12.06 2.76
C ASP A 77 -1.38 11.15 3.17
N ARG A 78 -2.50 11.72 3.66
CA ARG A 78 -3.73 10.96 3.94
C ARG A 78 -4.27 10.27 2.70
N ALA A 79 -4.33 10.98 1.58
CA ALA A 79 -4.82 10.41 0.33
C ALA A 79 -3.87 9.32 -0.20
N ILE A 80 -2.56 9.51 -0.09
CA ILE A 80 -1.55 8.52 -0.49
C ILE A 80 -1.66 7.26 0.38
N PHE A 81 -1.66 7.42 1.70
CA PHE A 81 -1.74 6.30 2.64
C PHE A 81 -3.05 5.51 2.44
N PHE A 82 -4.20 6.19 2.37
CA PHE A 82 -5.48 5.51 2.20
C PHE A 82 -5.58 4.77 0.86
N LYS A 83 -5.17 5.41 -0.25
CA LYS A 83 -5.10 4.75 -1.57
C LYS A 83 -4.16 3.55 -1.54
N THR A 84 -3.08 3.62 -0.76
CA THR A 84 -2.17 2.49 -0.59
C THR A 84 -2.85 1.33 0.11
N GLN A 85 -3.63 1.54 1.18
CA GLN A 85 -4.41 0.48 1.83
C GLN A 85 -5.35 -0.22 0.84
N PHE A 86 -5.99 0.57 0.00
CA PHE A 86 -6.87 0.07 -1.05
C PHE A 86 -6.10 -0.77 -2.09
N LEU A 87 -4.96 -0.25 -2.56
CA LEU A 87 -4.10 -0.94 -3.51
C LEU A 87 -3.55 -2.26 -2.94
N LEU A 88 -3.17 -2.30 -1.65
CA LEU A 88 -2.75 -3.52 -0.98
C LEU A 88 -3.86 -4.58 -1.00
N TRP A 89 -5.11 -4.19 -0.80
CA TRP A 89 -6.23 -5.11 -0.97
C TRP A 89 -6.38 -5.58 -2.43
N MET A 90 -6.31 -4.67 -3.40
CA MET A 90 -6.45 -5.03 -4.82
C MET A 90 -5.33 -5.96 -5.30
N LEU A 91 -4.10 -5.78 -4.77
CA LEU A 91 -2.93 -6.61 -5.03
C LEU A 91 -2.89 -7.88 -4.17
N ALA A 92 -3.84 -8.11 -3.27
CA ALA A 92 -3.75 -9.17 -2.27
C ALA A 92 -2.41 -9.15 -1.50
N ALA A 93 -1.92 -7.97 -1.15
CA ALA A 93 -0.73 -7.79 -0.33
C ALA A 93 -1.12 -7.87 1.15
N THR A 94 -0.83 -9.01 1.77
CA THR A 94 -1.33 -9.35 3.11
C THR A 94 -0.45 -8.85 4.25
N ASP A 95 0.79 -8.42 3.97
CA ASP A 95 1.78 -8.06 4.99
C ASP A 95 2.01 -6.55 5.14
N GLY A 96 1.09 -5.70 4.64
CA GLY A 96 1.19 -4.23 4.76
C GLY A 96 0.91 -3.71 6.17
N HIS A 97 1.78 -4.05 7.12
CA HIS A 97 1.63 -3.74 8.54
C HIS A 97 2.30 -2.41 8.92
N ALA A 98 2.20 -1.99 10.18
CA ALA A 98 2.66 -0.67 10.64
C ALA A 98 4.13 -0.36 10.27
N LYS A 99 5.02 -1.35 10.27
CA LYS A 99 6.44 -1.13 9.93
C LYS A 99 6.74 -0.93 8.43
N ASN A 100 5.77 -1.15 7.53
CA ASN A 100 5.93 -0.85 6.10
C ASN A 100 5.49 0.57 5.73
N PHE A 101 5.13 1.36 6.74
CA PHE A 101 4.84 2.77 6.60
C PHE A 101 5.78 3.54 7.51
N SER A 102 6.37 4.60 6.96
CA SER A 102 7.29 5.46 7.68
C SER A 102 6.98 6.92 7.40
N VAL A 103 7.55 7.79 8.22
CA VAL A 103 7.58 9.23 8.00
C VAL A 103 9.02 9.71 7.98
N HIS A 104 9.32 10.67 7.11
CA HIS A 104 10.54 11.47 7.22
C HIS A 104 10.34 12.51 8.31
N LEU A 105 11.32 12.65 9.20
CA LEU A 105 11.32 13.73 10.18
C LEU A 105 11.93 14.98 9.55
N GLU A 106 11.19 16.08 9.63
CA GLU A 106 11.58 17.40 9.14
C GLU A 106 11.93 18.33 10.31
N ALA A 107 12.57 19.46 10.02
CA ALA A 107 12.93 20.43 11.04
C ALA A 107 11.70 20.97 11.79
N GLY A 108 11.86 21.25 13.09
CA GLY A 108 10.79 21.82 13.91
C GLY A 108 9.67 20.85 14.26
N GLY A 109 9.95 19.54 14.30
CA GLY A 109 8.98 18.50 14.69
C GLY A 109 7.94 18.14 13.62
N ARG A 110 8.06 18.71 12.42
CA ARG A 110 7.22 18.35 11.27
C ARG A 110 7.61 16.98 10.72
N PHE A 111 6.69 16.35 10.01
CA PHE A 111 7.00 15.10 9.32
C PHE A 111 6.12 14.92 8.09
N ARG A 112 6.52 14.02 7.20
CA ARG A 112 5.74 13.62 6.03
C ARG A 112 5.90 12.15 5.73
N LEU A 113 4.90 11.54 5.10
CA LEU A 113 4.94 10.14 4.71
C LEU A 113 6.12 9.87 3.77
N THR A 114 6.83 8.77 3.98
CA THR A 114 7.86 8.28 3.05
C THR A 114 7.21 7.67 1.80
N PRO A 115 7.97 7.42 0.73
CA PRO A 115 7.52 6.51 -0.32
C PRO A 115 7.07 5.16 0.26
N VAL A 116 6.11 4.52 -0.41
CA VAL A 116 5.65 3.16 -0.06
C VAL A 116 6.72 2.14 -0.44
N TYR A 117 6.95 1.15 0.41
CA TYR A 117 7.94 0.08 0.23
C TYR A 117 7.38 -1.27 0.72
N ASP A 118 8.12 -2.36 0.47
CA ASP A 118 7.76 -3.73 0.89
C ASP A 118 6.36 -4.18 0.47
N VAL A 119 5.97 -3.87 -0.77
CA VAL A 119 4.70 -4.35 -1.36
C VAL A 119 4.95 -5.68 -2.06
N LEU A 120 4.35 -6.74 -1.53
CA LEU A 120 4.39 -8.08 -2.13
C LEU A 120 2.98 -8.64 -2.24
N SER A 121 2.60 -9.05 -3.47
CA SER A 121 1.33 -9.70 -3.74
C SER A 121 1.42 -11.20 -3.43
N VAL A 122 0.37 -11.75 -2.82
CA VAL A 122 0.25 -13.20 -2.64
C VAL A 122 -0.47 -13.88 -3.81
N TYR A 123 -0.93 -13.15 -4.84
CA TYR A 123 -1.63 -13.75 -6.00
C TYR A 123 -0.89 -14.94 -6.63
N PRO A 124 0.44 -14.90 -6.85
CA PRO A 124 1.18 -16.03 -7.44
C PRO A 124 1.12 -17.32 -6.61
N ILE A 125 0.83 -17.22 -5.31
CA ILE A 125 0.76 -18.34 -4.39
C ILE A 125 -0.67 -18.60 -3.87
N LEU A 126 -1.68 -17.90 -4.37
CA LEU A 126 -3.07 -18.16 -3.97
C LEU A 126 -3.55 -19.49 -4.56
N GLY A 127 -4.08 -20.36 -3.69
CA GLY A 127 -4.60 -21.67 -4.10
C GLY A 127 -4.79 -22.59 -2.90
N ARG A 128 -5.11 -23.86 -3.17
CA ARG A 128 -5.40 -24.87 -2.12
C ARG A 128 -4.41 -26.05 -2.11
N GLY A 129 -3.37 -25.98 -2.93
CA GLY A 129 -2.32 -26.98 -3.00
C GLY A 129 -1.21 -26.79 -1.96
N PRO A 130 -0.21 -27.68 -1.95
CA PRO A 130 0.98 -27.53 -1.11
C PRO A 130 1.69 -26.20 -1.37
N ASN A 131 2.18 -25.54 -0.32
CA ASN A 131 2.87 -24.24 -0.37
C ASN A 131 2.02 -23.08 -0.96
N GLN A 132 0.70 -23.24 -1.03
CA GLN A 132 -0.23 -22.18 -1.43
C GLN A 132 -1.00 -21.61 -0.24
N LEU A 133 -1.41 -20.35 -0.37
CA LEU A 133 -2.27 -19.67 0.59
C LEU A 133 -3.74 -19.81 0.14
N ASP A 134 -4.59 -20.41 0.98
CA ASP A 134 -6.03 -20.45 0.69
C ASP A 134 -6.59 -19.02 0.57
N PRO A 135 -7.27 -18.67 -0.54
CA PRO A 135 -7.89 -17.35 -0.73
C PRO A 135 -8.85 -16.93 0.41
N ARG A 136 -9.42 -17.89 1.16
CA ARG A 136 -10.28 -17.62 2.32
C ARG A 136 -9.50 -17.19 3.57
N ASN A 137 -8.20 -17.45 3.60
CA ASN A 137 -7.30 -17.09 4.70
C ASN A 137 -6.49 -15.82 4.40
N ALA A 138 -6.38 -15.43 3.13
CA ALA A 138 -5.75 -14.16 2.75
C ALA A 138 -6.49 -12.97 3.40
N GLN A 139 -5.74 -12.12 4.09
CA GLN A 139 -6.27 -11.01 4.88
C GLN A 139 -5.33 -9.80 4.89
N LEU A 140 -5.90 -8.61 5.01
CA LEU A 140 -5.14 -7.38 5.24
C LEU A 140 -4.51 -7.38 6.63
N ALA A 141 -3.29 -6.84 6.73
CA ALA A 141 -2.62 -6.59 8.00
C ALA A 141 -3.33 -5.53 8.85
N MET A 142 -4.02 -4.55 8.22
CA MET A 142 -4.85 -3.55 8.89
C MET A 142 -6.31 -3.72 8.48
N ALA A 143 -7.22 -3.73 9.45
CA ALA A 143 -8.64 -3.93 9.17
C ALA A 143 -9.31 -2.67 8.60
N VAL A 144 -10.25 -2.88 7.67
CA VAL A 144 -11.22 -1.85 7.26
C VAL A 144 -12.41 -1.84 8.24
N GLN A 145 -13.06 -0.68 8.33
CA GLN A 145 -14.20 -0.41 9.19
C GLN A 145 -15.53 -0.87 8.57
N GLY A 146 -16.54 -0.92 9.44
CA GLY A 146 -17.94 -1.20 9.15
C GLY A 146 -18.67 -1.66 10.39
N LYS A 147 -19.88 -2.24 10.28
CA LYS A 147 -20.58 -2.82 11.45
C LYS A 147 -19.69 -3.74 12.28
N ASN A 148 -18.82 -4.50 11.60
CA ASN A 148 -17.70 -5.22 12.20
C ASN A 148 -16.46 -4.98 11.35
N ARG A 149 -15.30 -4.88 12.00
CA ARG A 149 -14.00 -4.77 11.33
C ARG A 149 -13.75 -5.97 10.42
N ARG A 150 -13.23 -5.74 9.21
CA ARG A 150 -12.92 -6.81 8.23
C ARG A 150 -11.45 -6.79 7.83
N ARG A 151 -10.85 -7.97 7.75
CA ARG A 151 -9.48 -8.18 7.22
C ARG A 151 -9.44 -9.14 6.04
N LYS A 152 -10.22 -10.22 6.09
CA LYS A 152 -10.26 -11.24 5.04
C LYS A 152 -10.63 -10.63 3.69
N LEU A 153 -9.79 -10.79 2.68
CA LEU A 153 -9.90 -10.09 1.39
C LEU A 153 -11.26 -10.34 0.71
N HIS A 154 -11.75 -11.58 0.78
CA HIS A 154 -13.04 -11.98 0.21
C HIS A 154 -14.27 -11.43 0.96
N LEU A 155 -14.09 -10.89 2.18
CA LEU A 155 -15.17 -10.28 2.98
C LEU A 155 -15.18 -8.75 2.90
N VAL A 156 -14.06 -8.13 2.51
CA VAL A 156 -13.98 -6.69 2.25
C VAL A 156 -14.83 -6.36 1.01
N ARG A 157 -15.50 -5.20 1.05
CA ARG A 157 -16.48 -4.73 0.06
C ARG A 157 -16.32 -3.22 -0.09
N ARG A 158 -16.81 -2.63 -1.19
CA ARG A 158 -16.75 -1.19 -1.48
C ARG A 158 -17.19 -0.32 -0.29
N ARG A 159 -18.34 -0.64 0.31
CA ARG A 159 -18.84 0.05 1.50
C ARG A 159 -17.88 0.15 2.69
N HIS A 160 -17.10 -0.89 2.95
CA HIS A 160 -16.19 -0.90 4.09
C HIS A 160 -15.09 0.15 3.91
N TRP A 161 -14.73 0.47 2.67
CA TRP A 161 -13.81 1.55 2.36
C TRP A 161 -14.44 2.92 2.60
N ASN A 162 -15.71 3.12 2.22
CA ASN A 162 -16.43 4.36 2.54
C ASN A 162 -16.60 4.56 4.04
N GLU A 163 -17.00 3.50 4.76
CA GLU A 163 -17.10 3.50 6.22
C GLU A 163 -15.74 3.82 6.87
N THR A 164 -14.65 3.25 6.35
CA THR A 164 -13.29 3.55 6.82
C THR A 164 -12.91 4.99 6.56
N ALA A 165 -13.17 5.52 5.37
CA ALA A 165 -12.87 6.90 5.01
C ALA A 165 -13.63 7.89 5.91
N ARG A 166 -14.93 7.65 6.15
CA ARG A 166 -15.74 8.44 7.10
C ARG A 166 -15.19 8.37 8.51
N ALA A 167 -14.83 7.17 8.98
CA ALA A 167 -14.18 7.00 10.30
C ALA A 167 -12.83 7.75 10.40
N CYS A 168 -12.13 7.93 9.28
CA CYS A 168 -10.90 8.73 9.20
C CYS A 168 -11.16 10.23 9.04
N GLY A 169 -12.41 10.71 9.05
CA GLY A 169 -12.77 12.11 8.86
C GLY A 169 -12.79 12.57 7.39
N VAL A 170 -13.10 11.68 6.44
CA VAL A 170 -13.41 12.02 5.04
C VAL A 170 -14.91 11.85 4.84
N ALA A 171 -15.65 12.96 4.97
CA ALA A 171 -17.12 12.95 5.07
C ALA A 171 -17.80 12.26 3.88
N ASP A 172 -17.34 12.55 2.67
CA ASP A 172 -17.93 12.04 1.42
C ASP A 172 -17.52 10.59 1.10
N GLY A 173 -16.79 9.93 2.01
CA GLY A 173 -16.30 8.57 1.83
C GLY A 173 -15.07 8.48 0.91
N ALA A 174 -14.85 7.30 0.33
CA ALA A 174 -13.66 6.97 -0.44
C ALA A 174 -13.88 6.98 -1.96
N GLU A 175 -15.10 7.25 -2.43
CA GLU A 175 -15.50 7.02 -3.83
C GLU A 175 -14.57 7.67 -4.87
N PRO A 176 -14.17 8.96 -4.74
CA PRO A 176 -13.23 9.56 -5.69
C PRO A 176 -11.87 8.84 -5.75
N TRP A 177 -11.44 8.23 -4.65
CA TRP A 177 -10.20 7.46 -4.61
C TRP A 177 -10.38 6.05 -5.19
N ILE A 178 -11.54 5.44 -4.98
CA ILE A 178 -11.90 4.13 -5.54
C ILE A 178 -11.96 4.22 -7.07
N GLU A 179 -12.71 5.19 -7.60
CA GLU A 179 -12.85 5.39 -9.05
C GLU A 179 -11.51 5.70 -9.72
N ALA A 180 -10.70 6.56 -9.11
CA ALA A 180 -9.37 6.87 -9.61
C ALA A 180 -8.45 5.65 -9.65
N LEU A 181 -8.56 4.72 -8.69
CA LEU A 181 -7.77 3.50 -8.68
C LEU A 181 -8.28 2.48 -9.71
N ILE A 182 -9.60 2.30 -9.84
CA ILE A 182 -10.21 1.43 -10.85
C ILE A 182 -9.79 1.88 -12.25
N ALA A 183 -9.94 3.19 -12.55
CA ALA A 183 -9.58 3.75 -13.85
C ALA A 183 -8.07 3.64 -14.17
N ALA A 184 -7.22 3.53 -13.14
CA ALA A 184 -5.78 3.43 -13.31
C ALA A 184 -5.28 1.99 -13.56
N VAL A 185 -6.12 0.96 -13.40
CA VAL A 185 -5.67 -0.45 -13.46
C VAL A 185 -5.08 -0.84 -14.81
N GLU A 186 -5.84 -0.68 -15.91
CA GLU A 186 -5.32 -1.07 -17.24
C GLU A 186 -4.10 -0.24 -17.66
N PRO A 187 -4.11 1.11 -17.56
CA PRO A 187 -2.93 1.91 -17.87
C PRO A 187 -1.70 1.53 -17.02
N ALA A 188 -1.89 1.17 -15.75
CA ALA A 188 -0.79 0.72 -14.90
C ALA A 188 -0.25 -0.66 -15.31
N ILE A 189 -1.13 -1.62 -15.65
CA ILE A 189 -0.71 -2.95 -16.12
C ILE A 189 0.06 -2.82 -17.44
N GLU A 190 -0.45 -2.03 -18.39
CA GLU A 190 0.23 -1.78 -19.68
C GLU A 190 1.61 -1.16 -19.44
N HIS A 191 1.68 -0.10 -18.63
CA HIS A 191 2.94 0.57 -18.30
C HIS A 191 3.97 -0.37 -17.65
N VAL A 192 3.53 -1.22 -16.71
CA VAL A 192 4.42 -2.20 -16.06
C VAL A 192 4.83 -3.28 -17.05
N THR A 193 3.92 -3.77 -17.89
CA THR A 193 4.20 -4.78 -18.93
C THR A 193 5.34 -4.33 -19.85
N HIS A 194 5.35 -3.05 -20.25
CA HIS A 194 6.44 -2.48 -21.08
C HIS A 194 7.79 -2.34 -20.35
N GLN A 195 7.81 -2.43 -19.02
CA GLN A 195 9.04 -2.36 -18.21
C GLN A 195 9.58 -3.73 -17.81
N LEU A 196 8.76 -4.78 -17.92
CA LEU A 196 9.20 -6.13 -17.57
C LEU A 196 10.27 -6.61 -18.57
N PRO A 197 11.37 -7.21 -18.10
CA PRO A 197 12.29 -7.94 -18.98
C PRO A 197 11.54 -9.03 -19.75
N SER A 198 12.00 -9.34 -20.96
CA SER A 198 11.39 -10.39 -21.80
C SER A 198 11.40 -11.79 -21.16
N ASN A 199 12.30 -12.02 -20.20
CA ASN A 199 12.42 -13.26 -19.45
C ASN A 199 11.75 -13.22 -18.05
N PHE A 200 10.93 -12.20 -17.77
CA PHE A 200 10.24 -12.12 -16.49
C PHE A 200 9.22 -13.26 -16.35
N PRO A 201 9.13 -13.97 -15.20
CA PRO A 201 8.24 -15.12 -15.07
C PRO A 201 6.76 -14.75 -15.20
N ALA A 202 6.10 -15.28 -16.24
CA ALA A 202 4.66 -15.17 -16.44
C ALA A 202 3.87 -15.73 -15.24
N SER A 203 4.40 -16.77 -14.59
CA SER A 203 3.84 -17.35 -13.36
C SER A 203 3.77 -16.38 -12.18
N VAL A 204 4.44 -15.23 -12.25
CA VAL A 204 4.37 -14.15 -11.25
C VAL A 204 3.53 -12.99 -11.78
N SER A 205 3.82 -12.48 -12.98
CA SER A 205 3.14 -11.29 -13.51
C SER A 205 1.66 -11.54 -13.83
N GLU A 206 1.32 -12.66 -14.47
CA GLU A 206 -0.06 -12.93 -14.91
C GLU A 206 -1.03 -13.07 -13.74
N PRO A 207 -0.74 -13.83 -12.66
CA PRO A 207 -1.65 -13.88 -11.50
C PRO A 207 -1.86 -12.52 -10.87
N ILE A 208 -0.83 -11.67 -10.80
CA ILE A 208 -0.94 -10.32 -10.23
C ILE A 208 -1.82 -9.43 -11.11
N PHE A 209 -1.59 -9.41 -12.42
CA PHE A 209 -2.39 -8.61 -13.36
C PHE A 209 -3.85 -9.07 -13.38
N ASN A 210 -4.09 -10.38 -13.46
CA ASN A 210 -5.44 -10.95 -13.43
C ASN A 210 -6.14 -10.68 -12.10
N GLY A 211 -5.42 -10.81 -10.98
CA GLY A 211 -5.92 -10.48 -9.65
C GLY A 211 -6.29 -9.01 -9.51
N LEU A 212 -5.46 -8.10 -10.02
CA LEU A 212 -5.72 -6.65 -9.98
C LEU A 212 -6.98 -6.28 -10.80
N ARG A 213 -7.13 -6.86 -12.01
CA ARG A 213 -8.34 -6.72 -12.83
C ARG A 213 -9.58 -7.25 -12.15
N ALA A 214 -9.49 -8.46 -11.57
CA ALA A 214 -10.60 -9.08 -10.85
C ALA A 214 -11.01 -8.24 -9.63
N ALA A 215 -10.06 -7.67 -8.90
CA ALA A 215 -10.33 -6.76 -7.78
C ALA A 215 -11.05 -5.48 -8.25
N ALA A 216 -10.62 -4.88 -9.35
CA ALA A 216 -11.27 -3.71 -9.94
C ALA A 216 -12.71 -4.02 -10.41
N ALA A 217 -12.92 -5.10 -11.16
CA ALA A 217 -14.24 -5.54 -11.61
C ALA A 217 -15.17 -5.85 -10.43
N ARG A 218 -14.63 -6.45 -9.37
CA ARG A 218 -15.36 -6.72 -8.12
C ARG A 218 -15.81 -5.43 -7.42
N LEU A 219 -15.03 -4.35 -7.47
CA LEU A 219 -15.43 -3.06 -6.92
C LEU A 219 -16.47 -2.36 -7.78
N SER A 220 -16.32 -2.39 -9.10
CA SER A 220 -17.27 -1.79 -10.04
C SER A 220 -18.65 -2.44 -9.98
N SER A 221 -18.71 -3.75 -9.73
CA SER A 221 -19.96 -4.51 -9.58
C SER A 221 -20.62 -4.38 -8.21
N MET A 222 -19.90 -3.87 -7.20
CA MET A 222 -20.48 -3.55 -5.90
C MET A 222 -21.11 -2.15 -5.97
N ALA A 223 -22.37 -2.04 -5.54
CA ALA A 223 -22.99 -0.74 -5.34
C ALA A 223 -22.11 0.14 -4.45
N SER A 224 -21.92 1.41 -4.85
CA SER A 224 -21.56 2.45 -3.90
C SER A 224 -22.74 2.59 -2.95
N ASP A 225 -22.52 2.42 -1.66
CA ASP A 225 -23.56 2.70 -0.67
C ASP A 225 -23.93 4.19 -0.83
N ALA A 226 -25.13 4.44 -1.38
CA ALA A 226 -25.80 5.73 -1.34
C ALA A 226 -26.14 6.09 0.12
#